data_AF-A0A2I0NZC5-F1
#
_entry.id   AF-A0A2I0NZC5-F1
#
_cell.length_a   1.000
_cell.length_b   1.000
_cell.length_c   1.000
_cell.angle_alpha   90.00
_cell.angle_beta   90.00
_cell.angle_gamma   90.00
#
_symmetry.space_group_name_H-M   'P 1'
#
loop_
_entity.id
_entity.type
_entity.pdbx_description
1 polymer ?
#
loop_
_entity_poly.entity_id
_entity_poly.type
_entity_poly.pdbx_seq_one_letter_code
_entity_poly.pdbx_strand_id
1 'polypeptide(L)'
;MHITHLEIDNFKSFGRKTKIPFFPGFTVISGPNGSGKSNIIDSILFVLALSTSRSLRAERLTDLINLNSGRNTAEVELSFSDGTVIKRRIKRTNSTYYNYLYLNGRPCRQGDLLEFLAQRGIVPHGYNVVMQGDINRIIEMSDLERRKIIDEIAGVAEFDQKKALAFEELDRVRVKI
;
A
#
# COMPACT_ATOMS: atom_id res chain seq x y z
N MET A 1 16.31 -1.01 2.67
CA MET A 1 15.39 -1.95 1.99
C MET A 1 14.94 -1.32 0.69
N HIS A 2 15.02 -2.02 -0.46
CA HIS A 2 14.47 -1.52 -1.74
C HIS A 2 13.70 -2.62 -2.46
N ILE A 3 12.77 -2.23 -3.35
CA ILE A 3 12.02 -3.15 -4.19
C ILE A 3 12.97 -3.77 -5.22
N THR A 4 12.96 -5.09 -5.37
CA THR A 4 13.74 -5.78 -6.38
C THR A 4 12.89 -6.13 -7.60
N HIS A 5 11.67 -6.63 -7.38
CA HIS A 5 10.77 -7.02 -8.48
C HIS A 5 9.31 -6.91 -8.04
N LEU A 6 8.44 -6.62 -9.00
CA LEU A 6 6.99 -6.66 -8.89
C LEU A 6 6.45 -7.72 -9.84
N GLU A 7 5.63 -8.63 -9.33
CA GLU A 7 4.91 -9.62 -10.12
C GLU A 7 3.42 -9.28 -10.12
N ILE A 8 2.84 -9.13 -11.31
CA ILE A 8 1.45 -8.73 -11.50
C ILE A 8 0.75 -9.83 -12.31
N ASP A 9 -0.32 -10.40 -11.77
CA ASP A 9 -1.15 -11.37 -12.48
C ASP A 9 -2.63 -10.98 -12.45
N ASN A 10 -3.19 -10.81 -13.66
CA ASN A 10 -4.60 -10.52 -13.88
C ASN A 10 -5.15 -9.25 -13.20
N PHE A 11 -4.32 -8.21 -13.09
CA PHE A 11 -4.65 -6.96 -12.40
C PHE A 11 -4.82 -5.81 -13.39
N LYS A 12 -6.00 -5.18 -13.43
CA LYS A 12 -6.35 -4.06 -14.30
C LYS A 12 -5.99 -4.29 -15.77
N SER A 13 -5.01 -3.57 -16.33
CA SER A 13 -4.56 -3.76 -17.72
C SER A 13 -3.67 -5.00 -17.90
N PHE A 14 -3.13 -5.57 -16.83
CA PHE A 14 -2.23 -6.72 -16.87
C PHE A 14 -3.03 -8.03 -16.85
N GLY A 15 -3.53 -8.48 -18.01
CA GLY A 15 -4.31 -9.72 -18.11
C GLY A 15 -3.47 -11.01 -18.00
N ARG A 16 -2.16 -10.92 -18.22
CA ARG A 16 -1.19 -12.03 -18.11
C ARG A 16 -0.19 -11.75 -17.00
N LYS A 17 0.37 -12.82 -16.45
CA LYS A 17 1.43 -12.77 -15.45
C LYS A 17 2.65 -12.04 -16.02
N THR A 18 3.02 -10.92 -15.39
CA THR A 18 4.12 -10.04 -15.80
C THR A 18 5.05 -9.83 -14.62
N LYS A 19 6.36 -10.00 -14.82
CA LYS A 19 7.39 -9.71 -13.82
C LYS A 19 8.17 -8.48 -14.25
N ILE A 20 8.22 -7.46 -13.40
CA ILE A 20 8.89 -6.18 -13.65
C ILE A 20 10.07 -6.06 -12.68
N PRO A 21 11.32 -6.03 -13.17
CA PRO A 21 12.48 -5.78 -12.32
C PRO A 21 12.58 -4.30 -11.93
N PHE A 22 13.05 -4.06 -10.71
CA PHE A 22 13.47 -2.77 -10.20
C PHE A 22 14.95 -2.83 -9.88
N PHE A 23 15.67 -1.79 -10.26
CA PHE A 23 17.10 -1.70 -10.05
C PHE A 23 17.40 -0.66 -8.96
N PRO A 24 18.50 -0.83 -8.20
CA PRO A 24 18.96 0.20 -7.29
C PRO A 24 19.16 1.55 -8.01
N GLY A 25 18.91 2.64 -7.29
CA GLY A 25 19.01 3.98 -7.84
C GLY A 25 17.69 4.43 -8.49
N PHE A 26 17.77 4.87 -9.75
CA PHE A 26 16.65 5.54 -10.42
C PHE A 26 16.06 4.66 -11.53
N THR A 27 14.81 4.21 -11.34
CA THR A 27 14.07 3.42 -12.33
C THR A 27 13.00 4.29 -13.00
N VAL A 28 13.03 4.35 -14.33
CA VAL A 28 12.04 5.10 -15.13
C VAL A 28 11.06 4.14 -15.80
N ILE A 29 9.77 4.43 -15.66
CA ILE A 29 8.68 3.72 -16.36
C ILE A 29 8.09 4.66 -17.40
N SER A 30 8.20 4.30 -18.67
CA SER A 30 7.70 5.10 -19.79
C SER A 30 6.87 4.27 -20.77
N GLY A 31 6.18 4.93 -21.70
CA GLY A 31 5.29 4.29 -22.68
C GLY A 31 4.08 5.16 -23.05
N PRO A 32 3.27 4.76 -24.05
CA PRO A 32 2.12 5.53 -24.53
C PRO A 32 1.05 5.77 -23.46
N ASN A 33 0.24 6.82 -23.62
CA ASN A 33 -0.93 7.01 -22.75
C ASN A 33 -1.91 5.84 -22.89
N GLY A 34 -2.49 5.40 -21.77
CA GLY A 34 -3.36 4.22 -21.73
C GLY A 34 -2.65 2.86 -21.70
N SER A 35 -1.31 2.80 -21.82
CA SER A 35 -0.57 1.51 -21.81
C SER A 35 -0.49 0.80 -20.46
N GLY A 36 -1.10 1.34 -19.41
CA GLY A 36 -1.12 0.72 -18.07
C GLY A 36 0.02 1.12 -17.13
N LYS A 37 0.85 2.13 -17.47
CA LYS A 37 1.93 2.61 -16.60
C LYS A 37 1.48 2.93 -15.18
N SER A 38 0.38 3.67 -15.04
CA SER A 38 -0.17 4.03 -13.73
C SER A 38 -0.72 2.81 -12.97
N ASN A 39 -1.06 1.73 -13.66
CA ASN A 39 -1.48 0.48 -13.02
C ASN A 39 -0.30 -0.26 -12.36
N ILE A 40 0.95 0.05 -12.71
CA ILE A 40 2.13 -0.44 -11.99
C ILE A 40 2.15 0.16 -10.58
N ILE A 41 1.95 1.47 -10.47
CA ILE A 41 1.87 2.15 -9.16
C ILE A 41 0.63 1.66 -8.39
N ASP A 42 -0.52 1.53 -9.04
CA ASP A 42 -1.71 0.96 -8.38
C ASP A 42 -1.46 -0.46 -7.86
N SER A 43 -0.66 -1.27 -8.58
CA SER A 43 -0.31 -2.63 -8.15
C SER A 43 0.53 -2.61 -6.87
N ILE A 44 1.51 -1.69 -6.79
CA ILE A 44 2.33 -1.47 -5.59
C ILE A 44 1.47 -1.01 -4.41
N LEU A 45 0.60 -0.02 -4.62
CA LEU A 45 -0.31 0.46 -3.57
C LEU A 45 -1.31 -0.61 -3.13
N PHE A 46 -1.79 -1.42 -4.08
CA PHE A 46 -2.69 -2.53 -3.81
C PHE A 46 -2.04 -3.60 -2.93
N VAL A 47 -0.84 -4.07 -3.30
CA VAL A 47 -0.14 -5.15 -2.57
C VAL A 47 0.32 -4.71 -1.18
N LEU A 48 0.73 -3.46 -1.02
CA LEU A 48 1.11 -2.90 0.29
C LEU A 48 -0.10 -2.60 1.20
N ALA A 49 -1.32 -2.68 0.67
CA ALA A 49 -2.56 -2.38 1.39
C ALA A 49 -2.59 -0.98 2.06
N LEU A 50 -1.86 -0.02 1.47
CA LEU A 50 -1.74 1.36 1.93
C LEU A 50 -2.87 2.27 1.43
N SER A 51 -3.70 1.77 0.53
CA SER A 51 -4.67 2.58 -0.22
C SER A 51 -6.05 1.93 -0.24
N THR A 52 -7.07 2.78 -0.26
CA THR A 52 -8.46 2.37 -0.47
C THR A 52 -8.70 2.03 -1.95
N SER A 53 -9.81 1.34 -2.27
CA SER A 53 -10.18 1.06 -3.66
C SER A 53 -10.33 2.34 -4.49
N ARG A 54 -10.84 3.43 -3.90
CA ARG A 54 -11.03 4.72 -4.57
C ARG A 54 -9.70 5.37 -4.96
N SER A 55 -8.69 5.34 -4.09
CA SER A 55 -7.32 5.78 -4.45
C SER A 55 -6.70 4.93 -5.57
N LEU A 56 -7.13 3.67 -5.68
CA LEU A 56 -6.77 2.79 -6.78
C LEU A 56 -7.68 2.97 -8.00
N ARG A 57 -8.44 4.07 -8.13
CA ARG A 57 -9.30 4.36 -9.30
C ARG A 57 -10.27 3.20 -9.63
N ALA A 58 -10.83 2.61 -8.58
CA ALA A 58 -11.81 1.53 -8.66
C ALA A 58 -12.93 1.77 -7.64
N GLU A 59 -14.17 1.43 -7.97
CA GLU A 59 -15.27 1.52 -7.01
C GLU A 59 -15.16 0.38 -5.98
N ARG A 60 -14.94 -0.85 -6.46
CA ARG A 60 -14.83 -2.06 -5.65
C ARG A 60 -13.46 -2.71 -5.87
N LEU A 61 -12.99 -3.45 -4.86
CA LEU A 61 -11.75 -4.25 -4.97
C LEU A 61 -11.83 -5.26 -6.14
N THR A 62 -13.01 -5.80 -6.43
CA THR A 62 -13.23 -6.74 -7.54
C THR A 62 -13.02 -6.11 -8.92
N ASP A 63 -13.13 -4.78 -9.04
CA ASP A 63 -12.96 -4.06 -10.31
C ASP A 63 -11.48 -3.94 -10.70
N LEU A 64 -10.58 -4.30 -9.77
CA LEU A 64 -9.15 -4.43 -10.04
C LEU A 64 -8.81 -5.71 -10.82
N ILE A 65 -9.75 -6.66 -10.95
CA ILE A 65 -9.54 -7.89 -11.71
C ILE A 65 -9.71 -7.62 -13.21
N ASN A 66 -8.74 -8.01 -14.02
CA ASN A 66 -8.87 -7.94 -15.47
C ASN A 66 -9.92 -8.98 -15.94
N LEU A 67 -11.04 -8.49 -16.48
CA LEU A 67 -12.16 -9.32 -16.92
C LEU A 67 -11.93 -9.99 -18.28
N ASN A 68 -10.95 -9.53 -19.07
CA ASN A 68 -10.67 -10.07 -20.41
C ASN A 68 -9.93 -11.40 -20.37
N SER A 69 -9.40 -11.82 -19.22
CA SER A 69 -8.69 -13.11 -19.08
C SER A 69 -9.61 -14.30 -18.82
N GLY A 70 -10.89 -14.06 -18.52
CA GLY A 70 -11.83 -15.08 -18.04
C GLY A 70 -11.54 -15.61 -16.63
N ARG A 71 -10.51 -15.09 -15.94
CA ARG A 71 -10.16 -15.49 -14.57
C ARG A 71 -10.81 -14.54 -13.56
N ASN A 72 -11.35 -15.11 -12.50
CA ASN A 72 -11.98 -14.37 -11.40
C ASN A 72 -11.01 -14.04 -10.25
N THR A 73 -9.71 -13.98 -10.53
CA THR A 73 -8.68 -13.71 -9.51
C THR A 73 -7.68 -12.70 -10.01
N ALA A 74 -7.21 -11.81 -9.14
CA ALA A 74 -6.04 -10.97 -9.37
C ALA A 74 -5.03 -11.19 -8.26
N GLU A 75 -3.74 -11.22 -8.59
CA GLU A 75 -2.65 -11.40 -7.64
C GLU A 75 -1.54 -10.41 -7.95
N VAL A 76 -0.97 -9.81 -6.91
CA VAL A 76 0.23 -8.99 -7.00
C VAL A 76 1.20 -9.42 -5.90
N GLU A 77 2.47 -9.56 -6.25
CA GLU A 77 3.57 -9.88 -5.36
C GLU A 77 4.67 -8.82 -5.48
N LEU A 78 5.16 -8.34 -4.34
CA LEU A 78 6.24 -7.37 -4.25
C LEU A 78 7.39 -7.96 -3.44
N SER A 79 8.56 -8.02 -4.03
CA SER A 79 9.78 -8.56 -3.41
C SER A 79 10.77 -7.45 -3.09
N PHE A 80 11.40 -7.54 -1.92
CA PHE A 80 12.39 -6.59 -1.43
C PHE A 80 13.78 -7.21 -1.31
N SER A 81 14.80 -6.35 -1.22
CA SER A 81 16.21 -6.73 -1.18
C SER A 81 16.63 -7.48 0.09
N ASP A 82 15.84 -7.39 1.17
CA ASP A 82 16.09 -8.06 2.46
C ASP A 82 15.41 -9.44 2.56
N GLY A 83 14.84 -9.94 1.45
CA GLY A 83 14.10 -11.20 1.40
C GLY A 83 12.62 -11.07 1.79
N THR A 84 12.15 -9.86 2.15
CA THR A 84 10.73 -9.63 2.39
C THR A 84 9.92 -9.83 1.11
N VAL A 85 8.83 -10.59 1.20
CA VAL A 85 7.87 -10.79 0.10
C VAL A 85 6.47 -10.51 0.60
N ILE A 86 5.78 -9.55 -0.02
CA ILE A 86 4.39 -9.23 0.27
C ILE A 86 3.55 -9.65 -0.93
N LYS A 87 2.49 -10.43 -0.69
CA LYS A 87 1.57 -10.86 -1.73
C LYS A 87 0.14 -10.56 -1.33
N ARG A 88 -0.63 -10.05 -2.28
CA ARG A 88 -2.07 -9.83 -2.10
C ARG A 88 -2.83 -10.42 -3.27
N ARG A 89 -3.88 -11.18 -2.96
CA ARG A 89 -4.73 -11.85 -3.93
C ARG A 89 -6.20 -11.55 -3.66
N ILE A 90 -6.93 -11.16 -4.70
CA ILE A 90 -8.39 -11.08 -4.67
C ILE A 90 -8.97 -12.23 -5.49
N LYS A 91 -10.03 -12.86 -4.98
CA LYS A 91 -10.84 -13.84 -5.71
C LYS A 91 -12.31 -13.42 -5.68
N ARG A 92 -12.87 -13.08 -6.84
CA ARG A 92 -14.30 -12.80 -7.01
C ARG A 92 -15.10 -14.10 -7.07
N THR A 93 -16.26 -14.12 -6.43
CA THR A 93 -17.29 -15.16 -6.57
C THR A 93 -18.60 -14.53 -7.03
N ASN A 94 -19.65 -15.34 -7.19
CA ASN A 94 -20.94 -14.85 -7.70
C ASN A 94 -21.60 -13.80 -6.78
N SER A 95 -21.44 -13.93 -5.47
CA SER A 95 -22.09 -13.07 -4.47
C SER A 95 -21.13 -12.26 -3.61
N THR A 96 -19.83 -12.58 -3.60
CA THR A 96 -18.85 -11.94 -2.71
C THR A 96 -17.45 -11.93 -3.34
N TYR A 97 -16.44 -11.60 -2.54
CA TYR A 97 -15.05 -11.77 -2.87
C TYR A 97 -14.25 -12.16 -1.64
N TYR A 98 -13.12 -12.83 -1.86
CA TYR A 98 -12.12 -13.12 -0.85
C TYR A 98 -10.89 -12.26 -1.11
N ASN A 99 -10.32 -11.71 -0.04
CA ASN A 99 -9.07 -10.95 -0.06
C ASN A 99 -8.06 -11.69 0.82
N TYR A 100 -6.97 -12.15 0.21
CA TYR A 100 -5.89 -12.87 0.88
C TYR A 100 -4.66 -11.98 0.89
N LEU A 101 -4.00 -11.91 2.04
CA LEU A 101 -2.78 -11.16 2.25
C LEU A 101 -1.73 -12.10 2.86
N TYR A 102 -0.53 -12.04 2.32
CA TYR A 102 0.59 -12.86 2.75
C TYR A 102 1.81 -11.99 2.97
N LEU A 103 2.49 -12.24 4.08
CA LEU A 103 3.81 -11.69 4.39
C LEU A 103 4.78 -12.88 4.51
N ASN A 104 5.82 -12.89 3.69
CA ASN A 104 6.83 -13.95 3.61
C ASN A 104 6.20 -15.35 3.44
N GLY A 105 5.17 -15.43 2.58
CA GLY A 105 4.43 -16.65 2.29
C GLY A 105 3.42 -17.08 3.37
N ARG A 106 3.33 -16.37 4.50
CA ARG A 106 2.39 -16.69 5.59
C ARG A 106 1.16 -15.78 5.52
N PRO A 107 -0.07 -16.30 5.66
CA PRO A 107 -1.27 -15.47 5.76
C PRO A 107 -1.15 -14.47 6.91
N CYS A 108 -1.49 -13.20 6.67
CA CYS A 108 -1.48 -12.15 7.69
C CYS A 108 -2.71 -11.24 7.57
N ARG A 109 -3.01 -10.49 8.63
CA ARG A 109 -4.04 -9.45 8.59
C ARG A 109 -3.45 -8.16 8.05
N GLN A 110 -4.32 -7.26 7.59
CA GLN A 110 -3.89 -5.94 7.11
C GLN A 110 -3.19 -5.14 8.22
N GLY A 111 -3.66 -5.22 9.47
CA GLY A 111 -3.03 -4.56 10.61
C GLY A 111 -1.57 -5.00 10.80
N ASP A 112 -1.34 -6.31 10.83
CA ASP A 112 0.01 -6.89 10.98
C ASP A 112 0.96 -6.42 9.86
N LEU A 113 0.47 -6.35 8.62
CA LEU A 113 1.25 -5.84 7.50
C LEU A 113 1.58 -4.35 7.69
N LEU A 114 0.61 -3.54 8.08
CA LEU A 114 0.80 -2.10 8.26
C LEU A 114 1.79 -1.82 9.39
N GLU A 115 1.74 -2.57 10.50
CA GLU A 115 2.72 -2.46 11.59
C GLU A 115 4.13 -2.83 11.12
N PHE A 116 4.25 -3.94 10.38
CA PHE A 116 5.52 -4.38 9.79
C PHE A 116 6.13 -3.33 8.84
N LEU A 117 5.29 -2.66 8.04
CA LEU A 117 5.69 -1.60 7.12
C LEU A 117 6.04 -0.29 7.86
N ALA A 118 5.29 0.06 8.90
CA ALA A 118 5.52 1.26 9.71
C ALA A 118 6.88 1.24 10.42
N GLN A 119 7.31 0.08 10.94
CA GLN A 119 8.65 -0.13 11.50
C GLN A 119 9.79 0.13 10.49
N ARG A 120 9.46 0.18 9.19
CA ARG A 120 10.40 0.45 8.09
C ARG A 120 10.18 1.82 7.45
N GLY A 121 9.38 2.68 8.08
CA GLY A 121 9.02 4.02 7.58
C GLY A 121 8.04 4.02 6.41
N ILE A 122 7.45 2.87 6.07
CA ILE A 122 6.47 2.75 4.99
C ILE A 122 5.06 2.89 5.60
N VAL A 123 4.42 4.01 5.35
CA VAL A 123 3.11 4.36 5.93
C VAL A 123 2.10 4.82 4.86
N PRO A 124 0.78 4.60 5.08
CA PRO A 124 -0.28 4.96 4.13
C PRO A 124 -0.37 6.45 3.78
N HIS A 125 0.08 7.33 4.68
CA HIS A 125 0.00 8.78 4.54
C HIS A 125 1.37 9.46 4.43
N GLY A 126 2.45 8.69 4.43
CA GLY A 126 3.80 9.22 4.28
C GLY A 126 4.20 9.35 2.81
N TYR A 127 5.33 10.02 2.59
CA TYR A 127 5.86 10.37 1.25
C TYR A 127 6.54 9.21 0.51
N ASN A 128 6.17 7.98 0.83
CA ASN A 128 6.67 6.78 0.17
C ASN A 128 6.17 6.65 -1.27
N VAL A 129 5.00 7.24 -1.54
CA VAL A 129 4.40 7.33 -2.88
C VAL A 129 3.83 8.72 -3.05
N VAL A 130 4.19 9.40 -4.15
CA VAL A 130 3.65 10.69 -4.53
C VAL A 130 2.89 10.52 -5.84
N MET A 131 1.58 10.66 -5.77
CA MET A 131 0.64 10.50 -6.87
C MET A 131 0.35 11.85 -7.55
N GLN A 132 -0.20 11.77 -8.76
CA GLN A 132 -0.74 12.94 -9.43
C GLN A 132 -1.89 13.53 -8.60
N GLY A 133 -1.78 14.82 -8.24
CA GLY A 133 -2.73 15.52 -7.36
C GLY A 133 -2.19 15.75 -5.95
N ASP A 134 -1.20 14.96 -5.49
CA ASP A 134 -0.58 15.17 -4.18
C ASP A 134 0.18 16.50 -4.11
N ILE A 135 0.65 17.04 -5.25
CA ILE A 135 1.35 18.32 -5.28
C ILE A 135 0.45 19.48 -4.83
N ASN A 136 -0.82 19.49 -5.24
CA ASN A 136 -1.77 20.52 -4.81
C ASN A 136 -2.03 20.39 -3.32
N ARG A 137 -2.20 19.15 -2.83
CA ARG A 137 -2.35 18.87 -1.41
C ARG A 137 -1.15 19.38 -0.60
N ILE A 138 0.08 19.21 -1.09
CA ILE A 138 1.29 19.70 -0.42
C ILE A 138 1.29 21.23 -0.34
N ILE A 139 0.83 21.91 -1.40
CA ILE A 139 0.76 23.38 -1.45
C ILE A 139 -0.33 23.92 -0.52
N GLU A 140 -1.50 23.28 -0.50
CA GLU A 140 -2.67 23.69 0.30
C GLU A 140 -2.60 23.25 1.77
N MET A 141 -1.58 22.47 2.13
CA MET A 141 -1.43 21.88 3.45
C MET A 141 -1.29 22.93 4.55
N SER A 142 -2.02 22.74 5.65
CA SER A 142 -1.89 23.58 6.84
C SER A 142 -0.53 23.39 7.52
N ASP A 143 -0.10 24.39 8.31
CA ASP A 143 1.16 24.31 9.07
C ASP A 143 1.21 23.10 10.00
N LEU A 144 0.07 22.72 10.59
CA LEU A 144 -0.03 21.58 11.49
C LEU A 144 0.15 20.25 10.75
N GLU A 145 -0.46 20.10 9.57
CA GLU A 145 -0.28 18.91 8.73
C GLU A 145 1.15 18.83 8.20
N ARG A 146 1.72 19.96 7.77
CA ARG A 146 3.11 20.04 7.33
C ARG A 146 4.08 19.67 8.45
N ARG A 147 3.80 20.10 9.69
CA ARG A 147 4.60 19.72 10.86
C ARG A 147 4.53 18.22 11.16
N LYS A 148 3.35 17.60 11.10
CA LYS A 148 3.20 16.15 11.35
C LYS A 148 4.11 15.31 10.46
N ILE A 149 4.35 15.77 9.23
CA ILE A 149 5.22 15.10 8.27
C ILE A 149 6.68 15.20 8.70
N ILE A 150 7.09 16.37 9.17
CA ILE A 150 8.43 16.57 9.72
C ILE A 150 8.62 15.68 10.94
N ASP A 151 7.63 15.64 11.84
CA ASP A 151 7.66 14.81 13.06
C ASP A 151 7.72 13.31 12.71
N GLU A 152 7.05 12.87 11.64
CA GLU A 152 7.09 11.50 11.11
C GLU A 152 8.47 11.16 10.52
N ILE A 153 9.04 12.03 9.67
CA ILE A 153 10.38 11.87 9.10
C ILE A 153 11.45 11.86 10.20
N ALA A 154 11.26 12.68 11.24
CA ALA A 154 12.14 12.75 12.40
C ALA A 154 11.98 11.54 13.36
N GLY A 155 11.00 10.67 13.13
CA GLY A 155 10.73 9.49 13.97
C GLY A 155 10.14 9.82 15.34
N VAL A 156 9.65 11.05 15.54
CA VAL A 156 9.07 11.51 16.82
C VAL A 156 7.62 11.03 16.98
N ALA A 157 6.93 10.80 15.85
CA ALA A 157 5.53 10.39 15.85
C ALA A 157 5.23 9.10 16.63
N GLU A 158 6.15 8.12 16.64
CA GLU A 158 5.98 6.88 17.42
C GLU A 158 5.97 7.16 18.93
N PHE A 159 6.79 8.11 19.40
CA PHE A 159 6.84 8.51 20.81
C PHE A 159 5.58 9.24 21.22
N ASP A 160 5.07 10.14 20.38
CA ASP A 160 3.83 10.86 20.63
C ASP A 160 2.62 9.91 20.68
N GLN A 161 2.58 8.89 19.81
CA GLN A 161 1.52 7.89 19.82
C GLN A 161 1.56 7.02 21.08
N LYS A 162 2.74 6.56 21.51
CA LYS A 162 2.92 5.82 22.78
C LYS A 162 2.52 6.68 23.98
N LYS A 163 2.89 7.97 23.97
CA LYS A 163 2.50 8.92 25.01
C LYS A 163 0.98 9.08 25.07
N ALA A 164 0.31 9.24 23.93
CA ALA A 164 -1.14 9.36 23.87
C ALA A 164 -1.86 8.11 24.40
N LEU A 165 -1.42 6.91 24.00
CA LEU A 165 -1.96 5.65 24.51
C LEU A 165 -1.81 5.51 26.03
N ALA A 166 -0.64 5.88 26.56
CA ALA A 166 -0.40 5.85 28.01
C ALA A 166 -1.33 6.81 28.77
N PHE A 167 -1.59 8.00 28.23
CA PHE A 167 -2.56 8.93 28.83
C PHE A 167 -3.99 8.39 28.77
N GLU A 168 -4.40 7.80 27.65
CA GLU A 168 -5.72 7.20 27.51
C GLU A 168 -5.94 6.04 28.48
N GLU A 169 -4.90 5.22 28.71
CA GLU A 169 -4.91 4.14 29.70
C GLU A 169 -5.01 4.68 31.13
N LEU A 170 -4.24 5.73 31.47
CA LEU A 170 -4.33 6.41 32.77
C LEU A 170 -5.74 6.96 33.04
N ASP A 171 -6.39 7.55 32.05
CA ASP A 171 -7.76 8.07 32.19
C ASP A 171 -8.77 6.95 32.39
N ARG A 172 -8.63 5.81 31.68
CA ARG A 172 -9.47 4.63 31.91
C ARG A 172 -9.30 4.06 33.32
N VAL A 173 -8.09 4.07 33.87
CA VAL A 173 -7.83 3.62 35.24
C VAL A 173 -8.47 4.58 36.25
N ARG A 174 -8.37 5.89 36.04
CA ARG A 174 -8.97 6.92 36.92
C ARG A 174 -10.48 6.85 37.00
N VAL A 175 -11.17 6.50 35.92
CA VAL A 175 -12.65 6.37 35.88
C VAL A 175 -13.15 5.09 36.56
N LYS A 176 -12.28 4.11 36.81
CA LYS A 176 -12.63 2.84 37.48
C LYS A 176 -12.46 2.84 39.01
N ILE A 177 -12.01 3.97 39.58
CA ILE A 177 -11.89 4.21 41.02
C ILE A 177 -13.02 5.15 41.43
#